data_AF-A0A960R8R9-F1
#
_entry.id   AF-A0A960R8R9-F1
#
_cell.length_a   1.000
_cell.length_b   1.000
_cell.length_c   1.000
_cell.angle_alpha   90.00
_cell.angle_beta   90.00
_cell.angle_gamma   90.00
#
_symmetry.space_group_name_H-M   'P 1'
#
loop_
_entity.id
_entity.type
_entity.pdbx_description
1 polymer ?
#
loop_
_entity_poly.entity_id
_entity_poly.type
_entity_poly.pdbx_seq_one_letter_code
_entity_poly.pdbx_strand_id
1 'polypeptide(L)'
;MKLAGALVAGGRSTRMGSDKAFLDWNGRPLYVTQLEKLHSIATPGRLLLSARRGQAFPDYLTDVTLVWDTSDDLGPIGALRDCLKRLAPDENLLFLAVDLPRMSESFLDRLRHLADETGSGIVPKVEDQWEPLAAIYPHAILPLVDDQIERGELSLQRLCDRAEAEGWIAACPVPANEIANFANVNTREEFDLIQQGQFDHPTLLNRFSLEKGFVETHDRLAAEEPLEIRVEEKSVAVVMRTPGHDDELAAGFLLTEGVIRSSADLFEIRRCRDIAEPHLSGNVIAVQLAPNHEADLEKLTRHVFTSSSCGVCGKATIESVFQDFPAVGSNLQVSPETLLSLPVRLGDAQKTFQKTGGLHASALFDREGTLTLLREDVGRHNALDKVIGRSLLDDRLPLTDSILLVSGRISFELIQKALAAGIPILAGISAPSSLAVEFAKQSGQTLIGFLRETSFNVYSGHQRVLQPDP
;
A
#
# COMPACT_ATOMS: atom_id res chain seq x y z
N MET A 1 -12.28 -32.73 -3.69
CA MET A 1 -13.74 -32.50 -3.71
C MET A 1 -14.11 -31.57 -4.86
N LYS A 2 -15.40 -31.43 -5.22
CA LYS A 2 -15.84 -30.29 -6.05
C LYS A 2 -15.99 -29.07 -5.16
N LEU A 3 -15.33 -27.97 -5.53
CA LEU A 3 -15.24 -26.77 -4.70
C LEU A 3 -15.64 -25.55 -5.53
N ALA A 4 -16.70 -24.87 -5.12
CA ALA A 4 -17.05 -23.56 -5.64
C ALA A 4 -16.40 -22.48 -4.79
N GLY A 5 -15.80 -21.46 -5.41
CA GLY A 5 -15.29 -20.28 -4.71
C GLY A 5 -16.34 -19.18 -4.68
N ALA A 6 -16.62 -18.59 -3.52
CA ALA A 6 -17.53 -17.46 -3.38
C ALA A 6 -16.83 -16.26 -2.74
N LEU A 7 -16.80 -15.16 -3.48
CA LEU A 7 -16.39 -13.86 -2.96
C LEU A 7 -17.61 -13.10 -2.43
N VAL A 8 -17.55 -12.60 -1.20
CA VAL A 8 -18.62 -11.82 -0.57
C VAL A 8 -18.25 -10.34 -0.60
N ALA A 9 -19.00 -9.56 -1.38
CA ALA A 9 -18.74 -8.15 -1.62
C ALA A 9 -19.93 -7.23 -1.28
N GLY A 10 -21.02 -7.77 -0.71
CA GLY A 10 -22.28 -7.04 -0.44
C GLY A 10 -22.30 -6.08 0.77
N GLY A 11 -21.19 -5.86 1.47
CA GLY A 11 -21.15 -5.03 2.67
C GLY A 11 -21.50 -3.55 2.42
N ARG A 12 -22.37 -2.95 3.26
CA ARG A 12 -22.82 -1.54 3.12
C ARG A 12 -21.69 -0.50 3.19
N SER A 13 -20.51 -0.87 3.70
CA SER A 13 -19.28 -0.04 3.69
C SER A 13 -19.46 1.40 4.22
N THR A 14 -20.41 1.61 5.15
CA THR A 14 -20.85 2.95 5.58
C THR A 14 -19.76 3.77 6.26
N ARG A 15 -18.78 3.12 6.89
CA ARG A 15 -17.61 3.77 7.53
C ARG A 15 -16.43 4.02 6.58
N MET A 16 -16.44 3.40 5.40
CA MET A 16 -15.34 3.45 4.42
C MET A 16 -15.48 4.63 3.44
N GLY A 17 -16.70 5.19 3.29
CA GLY A 17 -17.01 6.26 2.33
C GLY A 17 -17.09 5.79 0.86
N SER A 18 -16.54 4.62 0.54
CA SER A 18 -16.63 3.96 -0.77
C SER A 18 -16.84 2.45 -0.61
N ASP A 19 -17.23 1.79 -1.70
CA ASP A 19 -17.45 0.34 -1.72
C ASP A 19 -16.12 -0.43 -1.58
N LYS A 20 -16.01 -1.29 -0.55
CA LYS A 20 -14.76 -2.00 -0.22
C LYS A 20 -14.26 -2.89 -1.36
N ALA A 21 -15.15 -3.42 -2.18
CA ALA A 21 -14.79 -4.30 -3.28
C ALA A 21 -13.88 -3.61 -4.30
N PHE A 22 -14.07 -2.31 -4.51
CA PHE A 22 -13.38 -1.52 -5.52
C PHE A 22 -12.17 -0.75 -4.98
N LEU A 23 -11.77 -0.99 -3.74
CA LEU A 23 -10.55 -0.41 -3.18
C LEU A 23 -9.34 -0.88 -3.97
N ASP A 24 -8.43 0.02 -4.30
CA ASP A 24 -7.20 -0.32 -4.99
C ASP A 24 -6.25 -1.05 -4.05
N TRP A 25 -6.08 -2.35 -4.27
CA TRP A 25 -5.17 -3.23 -3.59
C TRP A 25 -4.03 -3.65 -4.54
N ASN A 26 -2.81 -3.16 -4.29
CA ASN A 26 -1.64 -3.42 -5.13
C ASN A 26 -1.89 -3.11 -6.62
N GLY A 27 -2.60 -2.03 -6.91
CA GLY A 27 -2.89 -1.58 -8.27
C GLY A 27 -4.13 -2.20 -8.91
N ARG A 28 -4.87 -3.07 -8.21
CA ARG A 28 -6.07 -3.77 -8.70
C ARG A 28 -7.23 -3.63 -7.71
N PRO A 29 -8.49 -3.57 -8.16
CA PRO A 29 -9.63 -3.61 -7.26
C PRO A 29 -9.54 -4.84 -6.36
N LEU A 30 -9.81 -4.67 -5.07
CA LEU A 30 -9.67 -5.73 -4.08
C LEU A 30 -10.45 -7.00 -4.48
N TYR A 31 -11.63 -6.85 -5.08
CA TYR A 31 -12.40 -7.99 -5.58
C TYR A 31 -11.66 -8.82 -6.64
N VAL A 32 -10.83 -8.21 -7.50
CA VAL A 32 -10.04 -8.92 -8.51
C VAL A 32 -9.02 -9.81 -7.84
N THR A 33 -8.23 -9.28 -6.90
CA THR A 33 -7.22 -10.06 -6.19
C THR A 33 -7.82 -11.21 -5.40
N GLN A 34 -9.00 -11.01 -4.80
CA GLN A 34 -9.67 -12.07 -4.06
C GLN A 34 -10.28 -13.13 -5.01
N LEU A 35 -10.83 -12.73 -6.16
CA LEU A 35 -11.30 -13.67 -7.18
C LEU A 35 -10.15 -14.50 -7.75
N GLU A 36 -8.96 -13.94 -7.96
CA GLU A 36 -7.79 -14.68 -8.43
C GLU A 36 -7.37 -15.78 -7.43
N LYS A 37 -7.35 -15.48 -6.13
CA LYS A 37 -7.09 -16.48 -5.08
C LYS A 37 -8.15 -17.58 -5.06
N LEU A 38 -9.42 -17.21 -5.25
CA LEU A 38 -10.49 -18.21 -5.35
C LEU A 38 -10.35 -19.04 -6.62
N HIS A 39 -9.97 -18.43 -7.75
CA HIS A 39 -9.80 -19.10 -9.03
C HIS A 39 -8.71 -20.17 -8.99
N SER A 40 -7.60 -19.91 -8.31
CA SER A 40 -6.49 -20.86 -8.22
C SER A 40 -6.78 -22.08 -7.35
N ILE A 41 -7.79 -21.99 -6.47
CA ILE A 41 -8.13 -23.04 -5.49
C ILE A 41 -9.43 -23.76 -5.85
N ALA A 42 -10.43 -23.02 -6.35
CA ALA A 42 -11.74 -23.55 -6.70
C ALA A 42 -11.67 -24.41 -7.97
N THR A 43 -12.73 -25.19 -8.18
CA THR A 43 -12.90 -25.93 -9.43
C THR A 43 -13.04 -24.93 -10.59
N PRO A 44 -12.32 -25.13 -11.72
CA PRO A 44 -12.39 -24.23 -12.87
C PRO A 44 -13.84 -23.97 -13.32
N GLY A 45 -14.19 -22.69 -13.50
CA GLY A 45 -15.54 -22.26 -13.88
C GLY A 45 -16.58 -22.28 -12.74
N ARG A 46 -16.19 -22.54 -11.49
CA ARG A 46 -17.08 -22.54 -10.32
C ARG A 46 -16.78 -21.37 -9.37
N LEU A 47 -16.87 -20.15 -9.90
CA LEU A 47 -16.76 -18.92 -9.11
C LEU A 47 -18.12 -18.22 -8.96
N LEU A 48 -18.40 -17.78 -7.75
CA LEU A 48 -19.56 -17.01 -7.35
C LEU A 48 -19.11 -15.64 -6.82
N LEU A 49 -19.87 -14.60 -7.11
CA LEU A 49 -19.69 -13.27 -6.54
C LEU A 49 -20.99 -12.81 -5.90
N SER A 50 -21.03 -12.83 -4.56
CA SER A 50 -22.16 -12.30 -3.78
C SER A 50 -22.06 -10.78 -3.69
N ALA A 51 -23.12 -10.12 -4.13
CA ALA A 51 -23.18 -8.67 -4.30
C ALA A 51 -24.55 -8.14 -3.85
N ARG A 52 -24.54 -6.92 -3.29
CA ARG A 52 -25.79 -6.21 -2.95
C ARG A 52 -26.51 -5.78 -4.23
N ARG A 53 -27.83 -5.65 -4.17
CA ARG A 53 -28.59 -5.17 -5.34
C ARG A 53 -28.15 -3.76 -5.75
N GLY A 54 -27.88 -3.58 -7.04
CA GLY A 54 -27.44 -2.30 -7.61
C GLY A 54 -25.93 -2.03 -7.52
N GLN A 55 -25.13 -2.94 -6.96
CA GLN A 55 -23.68 -2.89 -7.07
C GLN A 55 -23.27 -3.31 -8.48
N ALA A 56 -22.64 -2.41 -9.24
CA ALA A 56 -22.22 -2.69 -10.61
C ALA A 56 -20.83 -3.31 -10.62
N PHE A 57 -20.71 -4.53 -11.13
CA PHE A 57 -19.43 -5.13 -11.49
C PHE A 57 -19.25 -5.09 -13.02
N PRO A 58 -18.01 -5.11 -13.52
CA PRO A 58 -17.79 -5.05 -14.97
C PRO A 58 -18.38 -6.25 -15.72
N ASP A 59 -18.94 -5.99 -16.90
CA ASP A 59 -19.62 -7.00 -17.72
C ASP A 59 -18.71 -8.13 -18.25
N TYR A 60 -17.39 -7.95 -18.17
CA TYR A 60 -16.40 -8.92 -18.65
C TYR A 60 -16.06 -10.03 -17.63
N LEU A 61 -16.73 -10.09 -16.47
CA LEU A 61 -16.62 -11.22 -15.53
C LEU A 61 -17.38 -12.47 -16.05
N THR A 62 -17.01 -12.95 -17.24
CA THR A 62 -17.73 -14.03 -17.94
C THR A 62 -17.66 -15.38 -17.22
N ASP A 63 -16.62 -15.59 -16.40
CA ASP A 63 -16.38 -16.84 -15.69
C ASP A 63 -16.84 -16.82 -14.23
N VAL A 64 -17.58 -15.78 -13.82
CA VAL A 64 -18.07 -15.58 -12.46
C VAL A 64 -19.59 -15.47 -12.45
N THR A 65 -20.25 -16.31 -11.66
CA THR A 65 -21.70 -16.24 -11.48
C THR A 65 -22.04 -15.19 -10.41
N LEU A 66 -22.71 -14.11 -10.81
CA LEU A 66 -23.23 -13.12 -9.87
C LEU A 66 -24.39 -13.70 -9.04
N VAL A 67 -24.30 -13.54 -7.72
CA VAL A 67 -25.31 -13.93 -6.75
C VAL A 67 -25.79 -12.67 -6.05
N TRP A 68 -27.00 -12.23 -6.36
CA TRP A 68 -27.57 -11.05 -5.72
C TRP A 68 -28.16 -11.41 -4.36
N ASP A 69 -27.77 -10.66 -3.33
CA ASP A 69 -28.28 -10.85 -1.99
C ASP A 69 -29.82 -10.69 -2.01
N THR A 70 -30.50 -11.66 -1.39
CA THR A 70 -31.96 -11.70 -1.31
C THR A 70 -32.51 -10.72 -0.29
N SER A 71 -31.70 -10.33 0.70
CA SER A 71 -32.01 -9.29 1.68
C SER A 71 -30.72 -8.66 2.21
N ASP A 72 -30.62 -7.34 2.12
CA ASP A 72 -29.46 -6.56 2.59
C ASP A 72 -29.34 -6.51 4.12
N ASP A 73 -30.37 -6.95 4.86
CA ASP A 73 -30.42 -6.90 6.33
C ASP A 73 -29.92 -8.19 7.01
N LEU A 74 -29.72 -9.26 6.25
CA LEU A 74 -29.25 -10.55 6.80
C LEU A 74 -27.73 -10.59 7.02
N GLY A 75 -26.99 -9.65 6.43
CA GLY A 75 -25.54 -9.62 6.53
C GLY A 75 -24.86 -10.88 5.96
N PRO A 76 -23.67 -11.26 6.46
CA PRO A 76 -22.86 -12.32 5.89
C PRO A 76 -23.51 -13.72 5.87
N ILE A 77 -24.40 -14.04 6.83
CA ILE A 77 -25.12 -15.33 6.82
C ILE A 77 -26.12 -15.42 5.66
N GLY A 78 -26.69 -14.29 5.23
CA GLY A 78 -27.52 -14.22 4.03
C GLY A 78 -26.72 -14.52 2.77
N ALA A 79 -25.54 -13.91 2.63
CA ALA A 79 -24.62 -14.20 1.53
C ALA A 79 -24.18 -15.67 1.51
N LEU A 80 -23.88 -16.26 2.68
CA LEU A 80 -23.56 -17.69 2.79
C LEU A 80 -24.70 -18.57 2.26
N ARG A 81 -25.94 -18.32 2.72
CA ARG A 81 -27.13 -19.04 2.25
C ARG A 81 -27.32 -18.91 0.74
N ASP A 82 -27.25 -17.69 0.23
CA ASP A 82 -27.56 -17.41 -1.17
C ASP A 82 -26.52 -18.02 -2.11
N CYS A 83 -25.24 -18.07 -1.69
CA CYS A 83 -24.19 -18.82 -2.37
C CYS A 83 -24.42 -20.34 -2.29
N LEU A 84 -24.71 -20.90 -1.11
CA LEU A 84 -24.97 -22.34 -0.93
C LEU A 84 -26.14 -22.83 -1.82
N LYS A 85 -27.18 -22.01 -2.02
CA LYS A 85 -28.30 -22.31 -2.94
C LYS A 85 -27.91 -22.42 -4.41
N ARG A 86 -26.69 -22.04 -4.79
CA ARG A 86 -26.14 -22.16 -6.16
C ARG A 86 -25.22 -23.36 -6.35
N LEU A 87 -24.98 -24.13 -5.29
CA LEU A 87 -24.14 -25.32 -5.33
C LEU A 87 -24.97 -26.55 -5.67
N ALA A 88 -24.34 -27.52 -6.32
CA ALA A 88 -24.86 -28.87 -6.39
C ALA A 88 -24.66 -29.60 -5.05
N PRO A 89 -25.46 -30.64 -4.73
CA PRO A 89 -25.39 -31.32 -3.44
C PRO A 89 -24.02 -31.95 -3.08
N ASP A 90 -23.20 -32.24 -4.08
CA ASP A 90 -21.86 -32.81 -3.94
C ASP A 90 -20.73 -31.76 -3.98
N GLU A 91 -21.08 -30.47 -3.99
CA GLU A 91 -20.13 -29.36 -3.94
C GLU A 91 -19.95 -28.80 -2.52
N ASN A 92 -18.74 -28.32 -2.25
CA ASN A 92 -18.43 -27.50 -1.09
C ASN A 92 -18.16 -26.05 -1.53
N LEU A 93 -18.28 -25.12 -0.59
CA LEU A 93 -18.14 -23.68 -0.80
C LEU A 93 -16.89 -23.17 -0.08
N LEU A 94 -15.89 -22.70 -0.83
CA LEU A 94 -14.83 -21.84 -0.29
C LEU A 94 -15.36 -20.40 -0.22
N PHE A 95 -15.67 -19.96 0.99
CA PHE A 95 -16.29 -18.67 1.28
C PHE A 95 -15.23 -17.66 1.73
N LEU A 96 -15.09 -16.55 1.00
CA LEU A 96 -14.10 -15.51 1.27
C LEU A 96 -14.74 -14.12 1.26
N ALA A 97 -14.57 -13.35 2.32
CA ALA A 97 -14.96 -11.94 2.35
C ALA A 97 -13.96 -11.06 1.61
N VAL A 98 -14.48 -10.04 0.91
CA VAL A 98 -13.65 -9.13 0.12
C VAL A 98 -12.71 -8.31 1.00
N ASP A 99 -13.10 -7.99 2.22
CA ASP A 99 -12.38 -7.10 3.15
C ASP A 99 -11.29 -7.80 3.99
N LEU A 100 -10.90 -9.01 3.60
CA LEU A 100 -9.75 -9.76 4.12
C LEU A 100 -8.56 -9.70 3.15
N PRO A 101 -7.99 -8.53 2.86
CA PRO A 101 -7.07 -8.37 1.74
C PRO A 101 -5.73 -9.10 1.96
N ARG A 102 -5.40 -9.37 3.23
CA ARG A 102 -4.22 -10.12 3.66
C ARG A 102 -4.35 -11.64 3.56
N MET A 103 -5.54 -12.15 3.25
CA MET A 103 -5.76 -13.59 3.19
C MET A 103 -4.80 -14.24 2.18
N SER A 104 -4.03 -15.23 2.60
CA SER A 104 -3.05 -15.88 1.73
C SER A 104 -3.67 -17.04 0.96
N GLU A 105 -3.21 -17.23 -0.28
CA GLU A 105 -3.61 -18.36 -1.11
C GLU A 105 -3.20 -19.69 -0.49
N SER A 106 -1.99 -19.76 0.08
CA SER A 106 -1.50 -20.95 0.80
C SER A 106 -2.37 -21.33 1.99
N PHE A 107 -2.96 -20.35 2.69
CA PHE A 107 -3.85 -20.61 3.81
C PHE A 107 -5.15 -21.25 3.31
N LEU A 108 -5.74 -20.66 2.27
CA LEU A 108 -6.99 -21.17 1.66
C LEU A 108 -6.81 -22.56 1.04
N ASP A 109 -5.66 -22.83 0.40
CA ASP A 109 -5.37 -24.16 -0.15
C ASP A 109 -5.17 -25.21 0.95
N ARG A 110 -4.60 -24.83 2.10
CA ARG A 110 -4.55 -25.71 3.28
C ARG A 110 -5.95 -26.03 3.81
N LEU A 111 -6.89 -25.08 3.82
CA LEU A 111 -8.28 -25.39 4.17
C LEU A 111 -8.87 -26.43 3.22
N ARG A 112 -8.62 -26.30 1.92
CA ARG A 112 -9.07 -27.26 0.90
C ARG A 112 -8.52 -28.65 1.18
N HIS A 113 -7.22 -28.77 1.46
CA HIS A 113 -6.59 -30.03 1.79
C HIS A 113 -7.20 -30.68 3.05
N LEU A 114 -7.40 -29.91 4.12
CA LEU A 114 -8.03 -30.42 5.35
C LEU A 114 -9.49 -30.86 5.12
N ALA A 115 -10.24 -30.13 4.30
CA ALA A 115 -11.61 -30.49 3.94
C ALA A 115 -11.64 -31.80 3.13
N ASP A 116 -10.70 -31.98 2.19
CA ASP A 116 -10.55 -33.22 1.41
C ASP A 116 -10.18 -34.42 2.30
N GLU A 117 -9.33 -34.22 3.32
CA GLU A 117 -8.91 -35.28 4.24
C GLU A 117 -10.01 -35.68 5.24
N THR A 118 -10.76 -34.71 5.76
CA THR A 118 -11.76 -34.94 6.81
C THR A 118 -13.16 -35.21 6.28
N GLY A 119 -13.44 -34.86 5.02
CA GLY A 119 -14.78 -34.90 4.45
C GLY A 119 -15.77 -33.90 5.07
N SER A 120 -15.28 -32.98 5.91
CA SER A 120 -16.08 -31.97 6.62
C SER A 120 -15.78 -30.57 6.09
N GLY A 121 -16.65 -29.60 6.38
CA GLY A 121 -16.28 -28.19 6.22
C GLY A 121 -15.15 -27.83 7.18
N ILE A 122 -14.36 -26.81 6.85
CA ILE A 122 -13.26 -26.35 7.69
C ILE A 122 -13.45 -24.86 7.95
N VAL A 123 -13.53 -24.49 9.23
CA VAL A 123 -13.59 -23.09 9.66
C VAL A 123 -12.38 -22.78 10.53
N PRO A 124 -11.60 -21.74 10.22
CA PRO A 124 -10.48 -21.37 11.06
C PRO A 124 -10.92 -20.86 12.44
N LYS A 125 -10.06 -21.07 13.44
CA LYS A 125 -10.29 -20.62 14.81
C LYS A 125 -9.03 -19.94 15.36
N VAL A 126 -9.17 -18.68 15.76
CA VAL A 126 -8.13 -17.90 16.43
C VAL A 126 -8.53 -17.84 17.91
N GLU A 127 -7.70 -18.44 18.77
CA GLU A 127 -8.07 -18.67 20.17
C GLU A 127 -9.42 -19.41 20.26
N ASP A 128 -10.46 -18.78 20.81
CA ASP A 128 -11.81 -19.34 20.92
C ASP A 128 -12.82 -18.71 19.94
N GLN A 129 -12.38 -17.85 19.03
CA GLN A 129 -13.25 -17.17 18.05
C GLN A 129 -13.14 -17.81 16.67
N TRP A 130 -14.28 -18.02 16.01
CA TRP A 130 -14.32 -18.52 14.64
C TRP A 130 -13.96 -17.41 13.64
N GLU A 131 -13.39 -17.78 12.51
CA GLU A 131 -13.15 -16.89 11.36
C GLU A 131 -14.01 -17.35 10.16
N PRO A 132 -15.33 -17.14 10.19
CA PRO A 132 -16.27 -17.76 9.25
C PRO A 132 -16.24 -17.14 7.84
N LEU A 133 -15.49 -16.06 7.66
CA LEU A 133 -15.41 -15.30 6.41
C LEU A 133 -14.23 -15.70 5.52
N ALA A 134 -13.47 -16.72 5.91
CA ALA A 134 -12.44 -17.36 5.10
C ALA A 134 -12.43 -18.86 5.43
N ALA A 135 -13.46 -19.57 4.95
CA ALA A 135 -13.80 -20.90 5.42
C ALA A 135 -14.36 -21.80 4.30
N ILE A 136 -14.39 -23.10 4.53
CA ILE A 136 -15.02 -24.07 3.64
C ILE A 136 -16.29 -24.63 4.29
N TYR A 137 -17.43 -24.47 3.62
CA TYR A 137 -18.72 -24.96 4.06
C TYR A 137 -19.26 -26.06 3.13
N PRO A 138 -19.75 -27.20 3.66
CA PRO A 138 -20.38 -28.20 2.80
C PRO A 138 -21.78 -27.75 2.38
N HIS A 139 -22.22 -28.10 1.17
CA HIS A 139 -23.60 -27.80 0.75
C HIS A 139 -24.65 -28.30 1.75
N ALA A 140 -24.38 -29.45 2.39
CA ALA A 140 -25.28 -30.08 3.36
C ALA A 140 -25.58 -29.22 4.61
N ILE A 141 -24.82 -28.15 4.88
CA ILE A 141 -25.10 -27.22 5.99
C ILE A 141 -26.30 -26.30 5.70
N LEU A 142 -26.76 -26.21 4.45
CA LEU A 142 -27.79 -25.24 4.04
C LEU A 142 -29.09 -25.30 4.90
N PRO A 143 -29.66 -26.46 5.25
CA PRO A 143 -30.82 -26.51 6.14
C PRO A 143 -30.57 -25.92 7.53
N LEU A 144 -29.35 -26.06 8.06
CA LEU A 144 -28.96 -25.48 9.35
C LEU A 144 -28.88 -23.94 9.24
N VAL A 145 -28.36 -23.43 8.12
CA VAL A 145 -28.31 -21.99 7.83
C VAL A 145 -29.73 -21.41 7.69
N ASP A 146 -30.60 -22.07 6.92
CA ASP A 146 -31.99 -21.64 6.75
C ASP A 146 -32.75 -21.63 8.10
N ASP A 147 -32.67 -22.70 8.91
CA ASP A 147 -33.27 -22.76 10.25
C ASP A 147 -32.77 -21.64 11.17
N GLN A 148 -31.47 -21.32 11.12
CA GLN A 148 -30.93 -20.25 11.96
C GLN A 148 -31.46 -18.86 11.56
N ILE A 149 -31.54 -18.60 10.25
CA ILE A 149 -32.11 -17.35 9.73
C ILE A 149 -33.60 -17.24 10.08
N GLU A 150 -34.36 -18.33 9.97
CA GLU A 150 -35.79 -18.37 10.35
C GLU A 150 -36.02 -18.06 11.83
N ARG A 151 -35.07 -18.45 12.69
CA ARG A 151 -35.07 -18.10 14.13
C ARG A 151 -34.63 -16.67 14.42
N GLY A 152 -34.26 -15.89 13.40
CA GLY A 152 -33.76 -14.52 13.53
C GLY A 152 -32.33 -14.42 14.07
N GLU A 153 -31.57 -15.53 14.07
CA GLU A 153 -30.22 -15.56 14.60
C GLU A 153 -29.18 -15.37 13.48
N LEU A 154 -28.65 -14.16 13.35
CA LEU A 154 -27.79 -13.80 12.21
C LEU A 154 -26.29 -14.02 12.45
N SER A 155 -25.89 -14.49 13.63
CA SER A 155 -24.48 -14.67 13.99
C SER A 155 -23.86 -15.88 13.31
N LEU A 156 -22.82 -15.64 12.51
CA LEU A 156 -21.99 -16.72 11.96
C LEU A 156 -21.18 -17.47 13.04
N GLN A 157 -20.85 -16.83 14.17
CA GLN A 157 -20.20 -17.51 15.29
C GLN A 157 -21.10 -18.63 15.85
N ARG A 158 -22.38 -18.29 16.10
CA ARG A 158 -23.37 -19.27 16.60
C ARG A 158 -23.67 -20.36 15.58
N LEU A 159 -23.65 -20.01 14.28
CA LEU A 159 -23.76 -21.01 13.21
C LEU A 159 -22.61 -22.01 13.29
N CYS A 160 -21.37 -21.54 13.44
CA CYS A 160 -20.19 -22.40 13.56
C CYS A 160 -20.26 -23.29 14.80
N ASP A 161 -20.65 -22.77 15.96
CA ASP A 161 -20.81 -23.59 17.19
C ASP A 161 -21.81 -24.73 16.99
N ARG A 162 -22.96 -24.44 16.37
CA ARG A 162 -23.97 -25.47 16.06
C ARG A 162 -23.48 -26.47 15.02
N ALA A 163 -22.83 -25.96 13.97
CA ALA A 163 -22.34 -26.77 12.87
C ALA A 163 -21.23 -27.73 13.31
N GLU A 164 -20.33 -27.30 14.20
CA GLU A 164 -19.31 -28.15 14.81
C GLU A 164 -19.97 -29.23 15.70
N ALA A 165 -20.94 -28.84 16.54
CA ALA A 165 -21.65 -29.78 17.42
C ALA A 165 -22.41 -30.88 16.66
N GLU A 166 -22.93 -30.56 15.47
CA GLU A 166 -23.61 -31.49 14.57
C GLU A 166 -22.65 -32.22 13.60
N GLY A 167 -21.34 -31.91 13.63
CA GLY A 167 -20.32 -32.57 12.81
C GLY A 167 -20.27 -32.12 11.33
N TRP A 168 -20.85 -30.97 11.00
CA TRP A 168 -20.81 -30.40 9.65
C TRP A 168 -19.48 -29.73 9.33
N ILE A 169 -18.83 -29.16 10.33
CA ILE A 169 -17.54 -28.47 10.20
C ILE A 169 -16.55 -28.93 11.27
N ALA A 170 -15.27 -28.74 10.99
CA ALA A 170 -14.17 -28.92 11.94
C ALA A 170 -13.36 -27.62 12.07
N ALA A 171 -12.76 -27.41 13.25
CA ALA A 171 -11.88 -26.28 13.52
C ALA A 171 -10.50 -26.45 12.88
N CYS A 172 -9.98 -25.36 12.31
CA CYS A 172 -8.57 -25.23 11.91
C CYS A 172 -7.89 -24.18 12.78
N PRO A 173 -7.07 -24.58 13.78
CA PRO A 173 -6.34 -23.62 14.61
C PRO A 173 -5.41 -22.75 13.77
N VAL A 174 -5.50 -21.43 13.93
CA VAL A 174 -4.65 -20.47 13.20
C VAL A 174 -3.35 -20.21 13.98
N PRO A 175 -2.17 -20.42 13.38
CA PRO A 175 -0.91 -20.14 14.06
C PRO A 175 -0.67 -18.62 14.17
N ALA A 176 0.06 -18.20 15.22
CA ALA A 176 0.23 -16.78 15.57
C ALA A 176 0.76 -15.90 14.42
N ASN A 177 1.60 -16.45 13.55
CA ASN A 177 2.17 -15.76 12.39
C ASN A 177 1.17 -15.54 11.24
N GLU A 178 0.02 -16.21 11.27
CA GLU A 178 -1.01 -16.13 10.22
C GLU A 178 -2.30 -15.41 10.70
N ILE A 179 -2.39 -15.03 11.97
CA ILE A 179 -3.52 -14.26 12.52
C ILE A 179 -3.74 -12.96 11.72
N ALA A 180 -2.66 -12.34 11.25
CA ALA A 180 -2.73 -11.12 10.43
C ALA A 180 -3.46 -11.30 9.08
N ASN A 181 -3.65 -12.53 8.60
CA ASN A 181 -4.43 -12.83 7.40
C ASN A 181 -5.91 -12.46 7.56
N PHE A 182 -6.41 -12.50 8.80
CA PHE A 182 -7.80 -12.28 9.17
C PHE A 182 -8.11 -10.81 9.51
N ALA A 183 -7.15 -9.90 9.32
CA ALA A 183 -7.34 -8.48 9.59
C ALA A 183 -8.30 -7.84 8.58
N ASN A 184 -9.52 -7.54 9.02
CA ASN A 184 -10.52 -6.82 8.26
C ASN A 184 -10.15 -5.35 8.05
N VAL A 185 -10.43 -4.82 6.86
CA VAL A 185 -10.33 -3.37 6.58
C VAL A 185 -11.70 -2.72 6.77
N ASN A 186 -11.85 -1.85 7.76
CA ASN A 186 -13.12 -1.17 8.05
C ASN A 186 -13.11 0.35 7.81
N THR A 187 -11.94 0.99 7.85
CA THR A 187 -11.77 2.43 7.54
C THR A 187 -10.69 2.69 6.48
N ARG A 188 -10.69 3.89 5.90
CA ARG A 188 -9.68 4.32 4.92
C ARG A 188 -8.29 4.37 5.56
N GLU A 189 -8.19 4.87 6.79
CA GLU A 189 -6.91 4.93 7.52
C GLU A 189 -6.34 3.54 7.78
N GLU A 190 -7.18 2.55 8.14
CA GLU A 190 -6.77 1.15 8.30
C GLU A 190 -6.24 0.56 6.97
N PHE A 191 -6.89 0.88 5.86
CA PHE A 191 -6.46 0.44 4.53
C PHE A 191 -5.09 0.99 4.14
N ASP A 192 -4.91 2.30 4.32
CA ASP A 192 -3.66 2.99 3.98
C ASP A 192 -2.50 2.49 4.87
N LEU A 193 -2.77 2.23 6.16
CA LEU A 193 -1.82 1.62 7.09
C LEU A 193 -1.48 0.16 6.72
N ILE A 194 -2.45 -0.60 6.20
CA ILE A 194 -2.25 -1.97 5.76
C ILE A 194 -1.38 -2.00 4.50
N GLN A 195 -1.63 -1.13 3.53
CA GLN A 195 -0.82 -1.00 2.32
C GLN A 195 0.63 -0.65 2.67
N GLN A 196 0.86 0.32 3.55
CA GLN A 196 2.22 0.72 3.98
C GLN A 196 3.05 -0.44 4.59
N GLY A 197 2.38 -1.50 5.10
CA GLY A 197 3.01 -2.61 5.84
C GLY A 197 3.23 -3.92 5.08
N GLN A 198 3.07 -3.94 3.75
CA GLN A 198 3.00 -5.17 2.92
C GLN A 198 4.06 -5.34 1.86
N PHE A 199 4.95 -4.37 1.70
CA PHE A 199 5.97 -4.42 0.65
C PHE A 199 7.20 -5.15 1.13
N ASP A 200 7.01 -6.36 1.67
CA ASP A 200 8.09 -7.22 2.12
C ASP A 200 7.85 -8.72 1.84
N HIS A 201 8.89 -9.39 1.34
CA HIS A 201 8.87 -10.80 0.97
C HIS A 201 9.56 -11.66 2.03
N PRO A 202 8.95 -12.78 2.49
CA PRO A 202 9.65 -13.74 3.32
C PRO A 202 10.77 -14.42 2.53
N THR A 203 11.90 -14.69 3.17
CA THR A 203 13.01 -15.43 2.58
C THR A 203 13.65 -16.38 3.59
N LEU A 204 14.34 -17.40 3.09
CA LEU A 204 15.24 -18.25 3.87
C LEU A 204 16.68 -17.77 3.63
N LEU A 205 17.46 -17.67 4.70
CA LEU A 205 18.86 -17.29 4.64
C LEU A 205 19.73 -18.14 5.56
N ASN A 206 21.03 -18.12 5.31
CA ASN A 206 22.04 -18.74 6.17
C ASN A 206 22.71 -17.67 7.03
N ARG A 207 22.34 -17.59 8.31
CA ARG A 207 22.90 -16.62 9.26
C ARG A 207 24.18 -17.16 9.86
N PHE A 208 25.27 -16.42 9.70
CA PHE A 208 26.52 -16.72 10.37
C PHE A 208 26.59 -16.03 11.74
N SER A 209 26.98 -16.76 12.78
CA SER A 209 27.50 -16.17 14.01
C SER A 209 28.80 -16.85 14.43
N LEU A 210 29.67 -16.13 15.14
CA LEU A 210 30.95 -16.67 15.62
C LEU A 210 30.77 -17.92 16.51
N GLU A 211 29.66 -17.99 17.23
CA GLU A 211 29.37 -19.11 18.15
C GLU A 211 28.77 -20.33 17.44
N LYS A 212 27.92 -20.12 16.42
CA LYS A 212 27.08 -21.18 15.83
C LYS A 212 27.45 -21.55 14.39
N GLY A 213 28.37 -20.82 13.76
CA GLY A 213 28.62 -20.96 12.32
C GLY A 213 27.39 -20.54 11.50
N PHE A 214 27.19 -21.14 10.33
CA PHE A 214 26.01 -20.90 9.50
C PHE A 214 24.80 -21.70 10.00
N VAL A 215 23.68 -21.00 10.21
CA VAL A 215 22.39 -21.59 10.58
C VAL A 215 21.31 -21.05 9.63
N GLU A 216 20.50 -21.94 9.05
CA GLU A 216 19.36 -21.54 8.24
C GLU A 216 18.27 -20.90 9.11
N THR A 217 17.73 -19.76 8.69
CA THR A 217 16.68 -19.02 9.39
C THR A 217 15.84 -18.21 8.41
N HIS A 218 14.67 -17.78 8.85
CA HIS A 218 13.79 -16.89 8.10
C HIS A 218 14.21 -15.42 8.27
N ASP A 219 13.93 -14.62 7.24
CA ASP A 219 14.04 -13.16 7.26
C ASP A 219 12.97 -12.53 6.35
N ARG A 220 12.86 -11.20 6.37
CA ARG A 220 11.95 -10.43 5.49
C ARG A 220 12.73 -9.38 4.71
N LEU A 221 12.51 -9.36 3.40
CA LEU A 221 13.17 -8.44 2.47
C LEU A 221 12.19 -7.37 2.02
N ALA A 222 12.63 -6.13 1.88
CA ALA A 222 11.84 -5.11 1.19
C ALA A 222 11.54 -5.54 -0.25
N ALA A 223 10.31 -5.31 -0.70
CA ALA A 223 9.92 -5.48 -2.09
C ALA A 223 10.51 -4.35 -2.95
N GLU A 224 11.01 -4.72 -4.11
CA GLU A 224 11.61 -3.82 -5.10
C GLU A 224 11.16 -4.29 -6.49
N GLU A 225 10.43 -3.42 -7.19
CA GLU A 225 9.91 -3.69 -8.53
C GLU A 225 10.18 -2.48 -9.44
N PRO A 226 10.45 -2.69 -10.74
CA PRO A 226 10.53 -1.60 -11.69
C PRO A 226 9.15 -0.98 -11.91
N LEU A 227 9.07 0.34 -11.97
CA LEU A 227 7.90 1.10 -12.40
C LEU A 227 8.27 1.96 -13.60
N GLU A 228 7.57 1.76 -14.71
CA GLU A 228 7.66 2.63 -15.88
C GLU A 228 6.66 3.79 -15.75
N ILE A 229 7.15 5.02 -15.86
CA ILE A 229 6.32 6.22 -15.94
C ILE A 229 6.23 6.63 -17.40
N ARG A 230 5.01 6.69 -17.93
CA ARG A 230 4.71 7.18 -19.27
C ARG A 230 3.94 8.50 -19.20
N VAL A 231 4.31 9.46 -20.03
CA VAL A 231 3.59 10.73 -20.19
C VAL A 231 3.21 10.86 -21.66
N GLU A 232 1.93 11.09 -21.95
CA GLU A 232 1.42 11.12 -23.33
C GLU A 232 1.86 9.88 -24.15
N GLU A 233 1.69 8.70 -23.54
CA GLU A 233 2.10 7.38 -24.08
C GLU A 233 3.61 7.17 -24.28
N LYS A 234 4.45 8.17 -23.98
CA LYS A 234 5.91 8.06 -24.10
C LYS A 234 6.52 7.65 -22.76
N SER A 235 7.35 6.61 -22.77
CA SER A 235 8.18 6.22 -21.62
C SER A 235 9.16 7.34 -21.27
N VAL A 236 9.01 7.92 -20.08
CA VAL A 236 9.89 9.01 -19.61
C VAL A 236 10.87 8.56 -18.54
N ALA A 237 10.54 7.53 -17.77
CA ALA A 237 11.37 7.00 -16.70
C ALA A 237 11.07 5.55 -16.39
N VAL A 238 12.09 4.80 -15.94
CA VAL A 238 11.93 3.54 -15.24
C VAL A 238 12.65 3.66 -13.90
N VAL A 239 11.92 3.50 -12.80
CA VAL A 239 12.44 3.61 -11.43
C VAL A 239 12.30 2.29 -10.71
N MET A 240 13.32 1.89 -9.93
CA MET A 240 13.19 0.78 -9.00
C MET A 240 12.51 1.30 -7.74
N ARG A 241 11.34 0.79 -7.39
CA ARG A 241 10.52 1.29 -6.29
C ARG A 241 10.03 0.16 -5.39
N THR A 242 9.69 0.52 -4.16
CA THR A 242 8.88 -0.35 -3.30
C THR A 242 7.42 -0.17 -3.67
N PRO A 243 6.65 -1.26 -3.89
CA PRO A 243 5.31 -1.09 -4.39
C PRO A 243 4.35 -0.20 -3.58
N GLY A 244 3.28 0.29 -4.22
CA GLY A 244 2.29 1.19 -3.62
C GLY A 244 2.57 2.68 -3.80
N HIS A 245 1.49 3.47 -3.82
CA HIS A 245 1.50 4.94 -3.99
C HIS A 245 2.19 5.41 -5.29
N ASP A 246 1.94 4.71 -6.41
CA ASP A 246 2.63 5.01 -7.68
C ASP A 246 2.13 6.26 -8.38
N ASP A 247 0.85 6.57 -8.19
CA ASP A 247 0.25 7.83 -8.60
C ASP A 247 0.97 9.00 -7.95
N GLU A 248 1.23 8.90 -6.65
CA GLU A 248 2.01 9.88 -5.91
C GLU A 248 3.48 9.92 -6.40
N LEU A 249 4.11 8.76 -6.60
CA LEU A 249 5.47 8.70 -7.13
C LEU A 249 5.58 9.38 -8.50
N ALA A 250 4.66 9.08 -9.42
CA ALA A 250 4.64 9.69 -10.75
C ALA A 250 4.38 11.19 -10.68
N ALA A 251 3.38 11.63 -9.93
CA ALA A 251 3.05 13.03 -9.76
C ALA A 251 4.22 13.84 -9.18
N GLY A 252 4.86 13.31 -8.12
CA GLY A 252 6.02 13.95 -7.50
C GLY A 252 7.25 13.95 -8.38
N PHE A 253 7.51 12.85 -9.11
CA PHE A 253 8.59 12.78 -10.08
C PHE A 253 8.43 13.84 -11.18
N LEU A 254 7.24 13.94 -11.78
CA LEU A 254 6.97 14.93 -12.84
C LEU A 254 7.09 16.36 -12.34
N LEU A 255 6.62 16.66 -11.12
CA LEU A 255 6.76 17.98 -10.53
C LEU A 255 8.23 18.32 -10.30
N THR A 256 8.98 17.42 -9.67
CA THR A 256 10.36 17.69 -9.28
C THR A 256 11.34 17.72 -10.45
N GLU A 257 11.01 17.06 -11.55
CA GLU A 257 11.72 17.19 -12.83
C GLU A 257 11.27 18.41 -13.65
N GLY A 258 10.27 19.16 -13.17
CA GLY A 258 9.78 20.38 -13.81
C GLY A 258 8.89 20.14 -15.04
N VAL A 259 8.37 18.93 -15.21
CA VAL A 259 7.40 18.59 -16.27
C VAL A 259 6.07 19.26 -16.00
N ILE A 260 5.65 19.29 -14.75
CA ILE A 260 4.43 19.96 -14.27
C ILE A 260 4.80 20.95 -13.16
N ARG A 261 3.89 21.89 -12.86
CA ARG A 261 4.02 22.89 -11.79
C ARG A 261 2.88 22.83 -10.78
N SER A 262 1.72 22.31 -11.18
CA SER A 262 0.54 22.18 -10.33
C SER A 262 -0.27 20.93 -10.67
N SER A 263 -1.19 20.55 -9.79
CA SER A 263 -2.16 19.47 -10.02
C SER A 263 -3.04 19.74 -11.25
N ALA A 264 -3.31 21.01 -11.56
CA ALA A 264 -4.10 21.43 -12.72
C ALA A 264 -3.42 21.11 -14.07
N ASP A 265 -2.12 20.81 -14.07
CA ASP A 265 -1.39 20.39 -15.26
C ASP A 265 -1.59 18.88 -15.55
N LEU A 266 -2.23 18.14 -14.64
CA LEU A 266 -2.56 16.72 -14.76
C LEU A 266 -4.02 16.54 -15.15
N PHE A 267 -4.28 15.79 -16.21
CA PHE A 267 -5.64 15.38 -16.59
C PHE A 267 -6.00 14.03 -15.97
N GLU A 268 -5.12 13.04 -16.11
CA GLU A 268 -5.35 11.69 -15.60
C GLU A 268 -4.01 11.05 -15.20
N ILE A 269 -4.02 10.29 -14.11
CA ILE A 269 -2.98 9.31 -13.79
C ILE A 269 -3.65 7.94 -13.73
N ARG A 270 -3.22 7.01 -14.58
CA ARG A 270 -3.80 5.69 -14.69
C ARG A 270 -2.74 4.62 -14.64
N ARG A 271 -2.97 3.61 -13.81
CA ARG A 271 -2.17 2.38 -13.84
C ARG A 271 -2.57 1.54 -15.04
N CYS A 272 -1.63 1.19 -15.90
CA CYS A 272 -1.88 0.31 -17.04
C CYS A 272 -1.93 -1.14 -16.56
N ARG A 273 -3.11 -1.75 -16.68
CA ARG A 273 -3.40 -3.13 -16.25
C ARG A 273 -3.27 -4.15 -17.41
N ASP A 274 -3.46 -3.67 -18.64
CA ASP A 274 -3.38 -4.47 -19.87
C ASP A 274 -2.09 -4.19 -20.62
N ILE A 275 -1.07 -5.01 -20.37
CA ILE A 275 0.12 -5.05 -21.21
C ILE A 275 0.23 -6.49 -21.70
N ALA A 276 0.49 -6.68 -23.00
CA ALA A 276 0.64 -7.99 -23.63
C ALA A 276 1.75 -8.87 -23.00
N GLU A 277 2.53 -8.30 -22.08
CA GLU A 277 3.61 -8.91 -21.33
C GLU A 277 3.20 -9.06 -19.84
N PRO A 278 2.87 -10.28 -19.37
CA PRO A 278 2.36 -10.53 -18.02
C PRO A 278 3.27 -10.04 -16.87
N HIS A 279 4.57 -9.88 -17.12
CA HIS A 279 5.56 -9.42 -16.14
C HIS A 279 5.60 -7.89 -15.98
N LEU A 280 4.95 -7.14 -16.88
CA LEU A 280 4.79 -5.68 -16.78
C LEU A 280 3.38 -5.27 -16.31
N SER A 281 2.43 -6.21 -16.22
CA SER A 281 1.06 -5.90 -15.79
C SER A 281 1.07 -5.29 -14.39
N GLY A 282 0.58 -4.05 -14.30
CA GLY A 282 0.59 -3.28 -13.05
C GLY A 282 1.90 -2.54 -12.74
N ASN A 283 2.94 -2.60 -13.57
CA ASN A 283 4.20 -1.87 -13.36
C ASN A 283 4.43 -0.74 -14.36
N VAL A 284 3.34 -0.25 -14.96
CA VAL A 284 3.34 0.93 -15.80
C VAL A 284 2.27 1.91 -15.31
N ILE A 285 2.67 3.16 -15.16
CA ILE A 285 1.76 4.27 -14.87
C ILE A 285 1.78 5.26 -16.03
N ALA A 286 0.60 5.49 -16.61
CA ALA A 286 0.40 6.43 -17.69
C ALA A 286 -0.19 7.72 -17.12
N VAL A 287 0.43 8.84 -17.49
CA VAL A 287 0.02 10.19 -17.13
C VAL A 287 -0.42 10.92 -18.39
N GLN A 288 -1.62 11.48 -18.34
CA GLN A 288 -2.13 12.41 -19.34
C GLN A 288 -2.06 13.82 -18.75
N LEU A 289 -1.48 14.75 -19.50
CA LEU A 289 -1.37 16.15 -19.14
C LEU A 289 -2.66 16.88 -19.51
N ALA A 290 -2.91 18.00 -18.84
CA ALA A 290 -4.02 18.87 -19.18
C ALA A 290 -3.92 19.36 -20.64
N PRO A 291 -5.03 19.50 -21.40
CA PRO A 291 -4.98 19.82 -22.84
C PRO A 291 -4.21 21.07 -23.24
N ASN A 292 -3.99 22.01 -22.31
CA ASN A 292 -3.27 23.27 -22.56
C ASN A 292 -1.85 23.28 -21.96
N HIS A 293 -1.36 22.15 -21.45
CA HIS A 293 -0.04 22.05 -20.84
C HIS A 293 0.93 21.37 -21.79
N GLU A 294 1.90 22.11 -22.29
CA GLU A 294 2.97 21.58 -23.14
C GLU A 294 4.22 21.30 -22.30
N ALA A 295 4.75 20.08 -22.40
CA ALA A 295 5.98 19.68 -21.73
C ALA A 295 7.02 19.11 -22.72
N ASP A 296 8.29 19.48 -22.51
CA ASP A 296 9.42 18.98 -23.31
C ASP A 296 9.91 17.61 -22.78
N LEU A 297 9.18 16.56 -23.16
CA LEU A 297 9.47 15.17 -22.74
C LEU A 297 10.80 14.63 -23.31
N GLU A 298 11.33 15.23 -24.38
CA GLU A 298 12.61 14.82 -24.98
C GLU A 298 13.82 15.19 -24.12
N LYS A 299 13.75 16.32 -23.40
CA LYS A 299 14.78 16.67 -22.42
C LYS A 299 14.75 15.71 -21.23
N LEU A 300 13.57 15.30 -20.78
CA LEU A 300 13.43 14.39 -19.65
C LEU A 300 13.95 12.99 -19.97
N THR A 301 13.51 12.40 -21.09
CA THR A 301 13.90 11.03 -21.50
C THR A 301 15.42 10.88 -21.62
N ARG A 302 16.11 11.83 -22.26
CA ARG A 302 17.59 11.80 -22.40
C ARG A 302 18.31 11.81 -21.04
N HIS A 303 17.70 12.40 -20.01
CA HIS A 303 18.32 12.55 -18.70
C HIS A 303 18.13 11.34 -17.78
N VAL A 304 17.02 10.60 -17.91
CA VAL A 304 16.67 9.51 -16.99
C VAL A 304 17.32 8.17 -17.36
N PHE A 305 17.50 7.88 -18.66
CA PHE A 305 18.09 6.59 -19.10
C PHE A 305 19.57 6.40 -18.69
N THR A 306 20.23 7.41 -18.15
CA THR A 306 21.64 7.37 -17.76
C THR A 306 21.84 7.18 -16.24
N SER A 307 20.80 7.37 -15.41
CA SER A 307 20.92 7.61 -13.95
C SER A 307 20.54 6.45 -13.02
N SER A 308 20.42 5.21 -13.52
CA SER A 308 19.98 4.03 -12.75
C SER A 308 20.98 3.49 -11.71
N SER A 309 22.01 4.26 -11.32
CA SER A 309 22.94 3.88 -10.25
C SER A 309 23.51 5.08 -9.49
N CYS A 310 23.09 5.26 -8.23
CA CYS A 310 23.89 5.81 -7.14
C CYS A 310 24.55 7.21 -7.27
N GLY A 311 24.01 8.15 -8.05
CA GLY A 311 24.46 9.55 -8.05
C GLY A 311 24.38 10.20 -9.42
N VAL A 312 24.51 11.54 -9.45
CA VAL A 312 24.39 12.44 -10.61
C VAL A 312 25.10 11.89 -11.85
N CYS A 313 24.40 11.11 -12.65
CA CYS A 313 24.90 10.65 -13.94
C CYS A 313 23.69 10.58 -14.85
N GLY A 314 23.32 11.71 -15.48
CA GLY A 314 22.37 11.64 -16.58
C GLY A 314 21.94 12.93 -17.20
N LYS A 315 22.14 14.06 -16.56
CA LYS A 315 21.84 15.35 -17.18
C LYS A 315 22.92 15.75 -18.20
N ALA A 316 22.50 16.20 -19.38
CA ALA A 316 23.39 16.38 -20.55
C ALA A 316 24.44 17.51 -20.37
N THR A 317 24.23 18.41 -19.41
CA THR A 317 25.14 19.52 -19.05
C THR A 317 25.11 19.79 -17.54
N ILE A 318 26.18 20.40 -16.99
CA ILE A 318 26.24 20.78 -15.56
C ILE A 318 25.12 21.77 -15.21
N GLU A 319 24.77 22.67 -16.13
CA GLU A 319 23.69 23.65 -15.94
C GLU A 319 22.31 22.96 -15.87
N SER A 320 22.09 21.90 -16.65
CA SER A 320 20.81 21.18 -16.65
C SER A 320 20.52 20.44 -15.34
N VAL A 321 21.51 20.26 -14.46
CA VAL A 321 21.37 19.67 -13.11
C VAL A 321 20.40 20.48 -12.25
N PHE A 322 20.45 21.81 -12.36
CA PHE A 322 19.64 22.73 -11.60
C PHE A 322 18.26 22.92 -12.25
N GLN A 323 17.20 22.67 -11.49
CA GLN A 323 15.84 22.99 -11.89
C GLN A 323 15.47 24.40 -11.43
N ASP A 324 14.71 25.12 -12.24
CA ASP A 324 14.29 26.50 -11.94
C ASP A 324 13.03 26.52 -11.07
N PHE A 325 13.26 26.65 -9.76
CA PHE A 325 12.23 26.84 -8.74
C PHE A 325 12.54 28.10 -7.92
N PRO A 326 11.50 28.87 -7.52
CA PRO A 326 11.71 30.06 -6.71
C PRO A 326 12.29 29.70 -5.34
N ALA A 327 13.13 30.58 -4.80
CA ALA A 327 13.65 30.44 -3.45
C ALA A 327 12.52 30.37 -2.41
N VAL A 328 12.71 29.60 -1.34
CA VAL A 328 11.65 29.40 -0.34
C VAL A 328 11.46 30.65 0.52
N GLY A 329 10.30 31.29 0.36
CA GLY A 329 9.79 32.29 1.29
C GLY A 329 8.93 31.64 2.37
N SER A 330 9.44 31.55 3.61
CA SER A 330 8.70 31.01 4.75
C SER A 330 9.17 31.64 6.05
N ASN A 331 8.21 31.93 6.93
CA ASN A 331 8.42 32.44 8.29
C ASN A 331 8.42 31.33 9.34
N LEU A 332 8.42 30.05 8.92
CA LEU A 332 8.42 28.92 9.83
C LEU A 332 9.63 29.00 10.79
N GLN A 333 9.32 28.97 12.08
CA GLN A 333 10.30 28.85 13.17
C GLN A 333 9.93 27.65 14.03
N VAL A 334 10.94 26.85 14.35
CA VAL A 334 10.80 25.58 15.07
C VAL A 334 11.73 25.55 16.28
N SER A 335 11.27 24.94 17.37
CA SER A 335 12.09 24.78 18.56
C SER A 335 13.09 23.63 18.40
N PRO A 336 14.27 23.69 19.04
CA PRO A 336 15.20 22.57 19.06
C PRO A 336 14.56 21.27 19.59
N GLU A 337 13.72 21.36 20.62
CA GLU A 337 13.03 20.22 21.24
C GLU A 337 12.11 19.52 20.24
N THR A 338 11.42 20.30 19.41
CA THR A 338 10.56 19.78 18.35
C THR A 338 11.39 18.96 17.37
N LEU A 339 12.49 19.52 16.87
CA LEU A 339 13.41 18.83 15.94
C LEU A 339 13.98 17.55 16.54
N LEU A 340 14.46 17.60 17.78
CA LEU A 340 15.04 16.47 18.49
C LEU A 340 14.03 15.32 18.70
N SER A 341 12.72 15.61 18.73
CA SER A 341 11.67 14.59 18.86
C SER A 341 11.33 13.84 17.56
N LEU A 342 11.67 14.40 16.40
CA LEU A 342 11.23 13.86 15.10
C LEU A 342 11.78 12.46 14.77
N PRO A 343 13.06 12.12 15.07
CA PRO A 343 13.60 10.79 14.76
C PRO A 343 12.83 9.64 15.42
N VAL A 344 12.40 9.82 16.68
CA VAL A 344 11.61 8.82 17.42
C VAL A 344 10.24 8.66 16.77
N ARG A 345 9.55 9.78 16.49
CA ARG A 345 8.25 9.77 15.80
C ARG A 345 8.30 9.10 14.43
N LEU A 346 9.39 9.31 13.69
CA LEU A 346 9.61 8.62 12.42
C LEU A 346 9.79 7.12 12.64
N GLY A 347 10.67 6.72 13.56
CA GLY A 347 10.95 5.32 13.88
C GLY A 347 9.71 4.53 14.28
N ASP A 348 8.83 5.12 15.11
CA ASP A 348 7.57 4.50 15.55
C ASP A 348 6.58 4.29 14.40
N ALA A 349 6.62 5.15 13.38
CA ALA A 349 5.72 5.09 12.23
C ALA A 349 6.22 4.17 11.10
N GLN A 350 7.52 3.86 11.04
CA GLN A 350 8.14 3.05 9.97
C GLN A 350 8.00 1.53 10.18
N LYS A 351 6.79 1.00 10.01
CA LYS A 351 6.47 -0.42 10.26
C LYS A 351 7.24 -1.40 9.34
N THR A 352 7.47 -1.06 8.07
CA THR A 352 8.14 -1.98 7.13
C THR A 352 9.65 -1.95 7.29
N PHE A 353 10.23 -0.77 7.58
CA PHE A 353 11.64 -0.69 7.98
C PHE A 353 11.92 -1.50 9.26
N GLN A 354 11.03 -1.48 10.25
CA GLN A 354 11.20 -2.30 11.47
C GLN A 354 11.28 -3.81 11.17
N LYS A 355 10.64 -4.28 10.09
CA LYS A 355 10.65 -5.69 9.67
C LYS A 355 11.84 -6.06 8.80
N THR A 356 12.27 -5.14 7.92
CA THR A 356 13.20 -5.45 6.82
C THR A 356 14.55 -4.76 6.92
N GLY A 357 14.62 -3.62 7.61
CA GLY A 357 15.76 -2.70 7.59
C GLY A 357 16.08 -2.11 6.22
N GLY A 358 15.27 -2.37 5.19
CA GLY A 358 15.61 -2.19 3.78
C GLY A 358 15.02 -0.96 3.10
N LEU A 359 14.24 -0.14 3.81
CA LEU A 359 13.54 1.01 3.24
C LEU A 359 14.06 2.35 3.74
N HIS A 360 14.04 3.34 2.87
CA HIS A 360 14.15 4.74 3.24
C HIS A 360 12.76 5.32 3.52
N ALA A 361 12.73 6.41 4.31
CA ALA A 361 11.52 7.17 4.59
C ALA A 361 11.74 8.66 4.36
N SER A 362 10.67 9.30 3.89
CA SER A 362 10.50 10.76 3.88
C SER A 362 9.20 11.09 4.60
N ALA A 363 9.25 12.05 5.52
CA ALA A 363 8.13 12.41 6.36
C ALA A 363 7.98 13.93 6.49
N LEU A 364 6.74 14.41 6.41
CA LEU A 364 6.38 15.79 6.69
C LEU A 364 5.86 15.93 8.11
N PHE A 365 6.38 16.93 8.80
CA PHE A 365 5.93 17.34 10.11
C PHE A 365 5.45 18.79 10.08
N ASP A 366 4.46 19.12 10.91
CA ASP A 366 4.07 20.51 11.16
C ASP A 366 5.07 21.20 12.13
N ARG A 367 4.78 22.45 12.51
CA ARG A 367 5.65 23.22 13.40
C ARG A 367 5.69 22.67 14.84
N GLU A 368 4.68 21.91 15.25
CA GLU A 368 4.61 21.21 16.55
C GLU A 368 5.28 19.83 16.51
N GLY A 369 5.79 19.42 15.35
CA GLY A 369 6.42 18.12 15.13
C GLY A 369 5.42 16.98 14.99
N THR A 370 4.15 17.25 14.73
CA THR A 370 3.14 16.22 14.43
C THR A 370 3.39 15.65 13.05
N LEU A 371 3.43 14.32 12.94
CA LEU A 371 3.59 13.65 11.65
C LEU A 371 2.33 13.85 10.80
N THR A 372 2.47 14.49 9.65
CA THR A 372 1.34 14.78 8.73
C THR A 372 1.31 13.85 7.52
N LEU A 373 2.46 13.37 7.08
CA LEU A 373 2.59 12.45 5.96
C LEU A 373 3.89 11.66 6.05
N LEU A 374 3.86 10.37 5.76
CA LEU A 374 5.02 9.48 5.70
C LEU A 374 4.92 8.62 4.44
N ARG A 375 6.03 8.48 3.72
CA ARG A 375 6.20 7.48 2.65
C ARG A 375 7.52 6.77 2.77
N GLU A 376 7.47 5.47 2.51
CA GLU A 376 8.63 4.58 2.48
C GLU A 376 8.90 4.10 1.05
N ASP A 377 10.18 3.90 0.73
CA ASP A 377 10.63 3.31 -0.52
C ASP A 377 12.08 2.82 -0.40
N VAL A 378 12.45 1.78 -1.15
CA VAL A 378 13.84 1.33 -1.27
C VAL A 378 14.76 2.46 -1.76
N GLY A 379 14.23 3.36 -2.59
CA GLY A 379 14.89 4.57 -3.05
C GLY A 379 14.51 5.80 -2.22
N ARG A 380 15.50 6.45 -1.59
CA ARG A 380 15.26 7.71 -0.84
C ARG A 380 14.64 8.84 -1.68
N HIS A 381 14.95 8.90 -2.98
CA HIS A 381 14.38 9.90 -3.89
C HIS A 381 12.90 9.59 -4.18
N ASN A 382 12.56 8.33 -4.44
CA ASN A 382 11.18 7.89 -4.62
C ASN A 382 10.34 8.13 -3.37
N ALA A 383 10.88 7.87 -2.18
CA ALA A 383 10.18 8.14 -0.93
C ALA A 383 9.80 9.63 -0.81
N LEU A 384 10.71 10.54 -1.21
CA LEU A 384 10.43 11.97 -1.24
C LEU A 384 9.44 12.34 -2.36
N ASP A 385 9.59 11.77 -3.56
CA ASP A 385 8.67 12.01 -4.66
C ASP A 385 7.24 11.57 -4.29
N LYS A 386 7.04 10.45 -3.61
CA LYS A 386 5.73 10.04 -3.08
C LYS A 386 5.15 11.08 -2.10
N VAL A 387 5.96 11.59 -1.16
CA VAL A 387 5.52 12.66 -0.24
C VAL A 387 5.08 13.91 -0.99
N ILE A 388 5.87 14.34 -1.97
CA ILE A 388 5.63 15.54 -2.75
C ILE A 388 4.39 15.34 -3.65
N GLY A 389 4.30 14.21 -4.33
CA GLY A 389 3.20 13.90 -5.22
C GLY A 389 1.88 13.76 -4.47
N ARG A 390 1.87 13.14 -3.28
CA ARG A 390 0.66 13.16 -2.45
C ARG A 390 0.22 14.57 -2.10
N SER A 391 1.18 15.42 -1.71
CA SER A 391 0.89 16.81 -1.36
C SER A 391 0.41 17.63 -2.57
N LEU A 392 0.91 17.32 -3.78
CA LEU A 392 0.43 17.89 -5.04
C LEU A 392 -1.01 17.47 -5.35
N LEU A 393 -1.29 16.16 -5.27
CA LEU A 393 -2.62 15.60 -5.56
C LEU A 393 -3.69 16.05 -4.54
N ASP A 394 -3.28 16.40 -3.32
CA ASP A 394 -4.15 16.96 -2.29
C ASP A 394 -4.28 18.50 -2.38
N ASP A 395 -3.71 19.16 -3.41
CA ASP A 395 -3.67 20.63 -3.57
C ASP A 395 -3.06 21.37 -2.36
N ARG A 396 -2.04 20.77 -1.72
CA ARG A 396 -1.39 21.31 -0.51
C ARG A 396 -0.08 22.06 -0.77
N LEU A 397 0.35 22.19 -2.03
CA LEU A 397 1.55 22.94 -2.36
C LEU A 397 1.28 24.46 -2.43
N PRO A 398 2.24 25.32 -2.05
CA PRO A 398 3.55 24.97 -1.49
C PRO A 398 3.51 24.59 0.00
N LEU A 399 4.43 23.72 0.42
CA LEU A 399 4.54 23.22 1.80
C LEU A 399 5.34 24.18 2.70
N THR A 400 4.98 25.46 2.69
CA THR A 400 5.75 26.53 3.36
C THR A 400 5.80 26.44 4.87
N ASP A 401 4.93 25.65 5.49
CA ASP A 401 4.84 25.47 6.94
C ASP A 401 5.22 24.05 7.39
N SER A 402 5.94 23.30 6.55
CA SER A 402 6.33 21.92 6.82
C SER A 402 7.82 21.74 7.08
N ILE A 403 8.14 20.77 7.93
CA ILE A 403 9.47 20.22 8.15
C ILE A 403 9.54 18.87 7.43
N LEU A 404 10.49 18.71 6.51
CA LEU A 404 10.78 17.41 5.90
C LEU A 404 11.88 16.70 6.68
N LEU A 405 11.62 15.49 7.16
CA LEU A 405 12.63 14.59 7.70
C LEU A 405 12.86 13.43 6.73
N VAL A 406 14.13 13.17 6.40
CA VAL A 406 14.54 12.00 5.59
C VAL A 406 15.44 11.06 6.40
N SER A 407 15.25 9.74 6.22
CA SER A 407 16.08 8.75 6.93
C SER A 407 17.48 8.57 6.32
N GLY A 408 17.64 8.91 5.04
CA GLY A 408 18.88 8.75 4.28
C GLY A 408 19.86 9.92 4.35
N ARG A 409 20.93 9.83 3.56
CA ARG A 409 21.86 10.95 3.27
C ARG A 409 21.17 12.01 2.43
N ILE A 410 21.51 13.27 2.68
CA ILE A 410 20.89 14.41 2.00
C ILE A 410 21.78 14.81 0.82
N SER A 411 21.37 14.40 -0.39
CA SER A 411 22.01 14.81 -1.64
C SER A 411 21.50 16.17 -2.12
N PHE A 412 22.20 16.76 -3.09
CA PHE A 412 21.73 17.93 -3.83
C PHE A 412 20.30 17.75 -4.36
N GLU A 413 20.03 16.59 -4.99
CA GLU A 413 18.73 16.29 -5.58
C GLU A 413 17.59 16.28 -4.56
N LEU A 414 17.84 15.81 -3.33
CA LEU A 414 16.81 15.85 -2.28
C LEU A 414 16.48 17.29 -1.86
N ILE A 415 17.46 18.19 -1.79
CA ILE A 415 17.23 19.60 -1.51
C ILE A 415 16.44 20.25 -2.65
N GLN A 416 16.81 19.96 -3.91
CA GLN A 416 16.08 20.46 -5.08
C GLN A 416 14.64 19.95 -5.16
N LYS A 417 14.40 18.67 -4.87
CA LYS A 417 13.04 18.11 -4.76
C LYS A 417 12.24 18.80 -3.67
N ALA A 418 12.84 19.03 -2.50
CA ALA A 418 12.19 19.78 -1.42
C ALA A 418 11.90 21.24 -1.80
N LEU A 419 12.80 21.88 -2.57
CA LEU A 419 12.58 23.23 -3.10
C LEU A 419 11.40 23.26 -4.08
N ALA A 420 11.27 22.27 -4.96
CA ALA A 420 10.15 22.15 -5.89
C ALA A 420 8.78 22.11 -5.17
N ALA A 421 8.75 21.53 -3.98
CA ALA A 421 7.55 21.48 -3.13
C ALA A 421 7.40 22.70 -2.19
N GLY A 422 8.34 23.65 -2.21
CA GLY A 422 8.32 24.84 -1.35
C GLY A 422 8.67 24.58 0.12
N ILE A 423 9.34 23.47 0.43
CA ILE A 423 9.64 23.05 1.80
C ILE A 423 10.80 23.89 2.39
N PRO A 424 10.60 24.62 3.50
CA PRO A 424 11.63 25.51 4.06
C PRO A 424 12.69 24.81 4.89
N ILE A 425 12.38 23.69 5.54
CA ILE A 425 13.28 22.98 6.46
C ILE A 425 13.39 21.53 6.00
N LEU A 426 14.61 21.11 5.65
CA LEU A 426 14.95 19.71 5.40
C LEU A 426 15.94 19.23 6.46
N ALA A 427 15.51 18.26 7.26
CA ALA A 427 16.31 17.55 8.23
C ALA A 427 16.60 16.11 7.77
N GLY A 428 17.76 15.58 8.13
CA GLY A 428 18.08 14.18 7.88
C GLY A 428 18.78 13.51 9.05
N ILE A 429 18.52 12.20 9.18
CA ILE A 429 19.23 11.35 10.15
C ILE A 429 20.70 11.21 9.75
N SER A 430 21.04 11.22 8.46
CA SER A 430 22.44 11.09 8.01
C SER A 430 23.07 12.43 7.63
N ALA A 431 24.26 12.36 7.03
CA ALA A 431 25.04 13.52 6.60
C ALA A 431 24.48 14.14 5.30
N PRO A 432 24.59 15.47 5.12
CA PRO A 432 24.46 16.11 3.81
C PRO A 432 25.77 16.07 3.01
N SER A 433 25.69 16.19 1.69
CA SER A 433 26.86 16.43 0.83
C SER A 433 27.22 17.93 0.74
N SER A 434 28.43 18.25 0.31
CA SER A 434 28.88 19.65 0.14
C SER A 434 27.97 20.43 -0.80
N LEU A 435 27.64 19.85 -1.96
CA LEU A 435 26.76 20.47 -2.95
C LEU A 435 25.33 20.67 -2.42
N ALA A 436 24.84 19.77 -1.56
CA ALA A 436 23.54 19.95 -0.91
C ALA A 436 23.56 21.17 0.02
N VAL A 437 24.64 21.36 0.77
CA VAL A 437 24.81 22.53 1.67
C VAL A 437 24.91 23.83 0.89
N GLU A 438 25.69 23.85 -0.20
CA GLU A 438 25.81 25.03 -1.06
C GLU A 438 24.47 25.42 -1.67
N PHE A 439 23.74 24.45 -2.23
CA PHE A 439 22.44 24.70 -2.84
C PHE A 439 21.36 25.10 -1.82
N ALA A 440 21.35 24.51 -0.61
CA ALA A 440 20.42 24.91 0.44
C ALA A 440 20.63 26.38 0.86
N LYS A 441 21.88 26.87 0.88
CA LYS A 441 22.17 28.28 1.15
C LYS A 441 21.65 29.19 0.03
N GLN A 442 21.84 28.79 -1.23
CA GLN A 442 21.40 29.57 -2.40
C GLN A 442 19.88 29.64 -2.51
N SER A 443 19.19 28.53 -2.22
CA SER A 443 17.72 28.41 -2.28
C SER A 443 17.00 28.95 -1.05
N GLY A 444 17.72 29.37 -0.01
CA GLY A 444 17.15 29.89 1.23
C GLY A 444 16.53 28.83 2.14
N GLN A 445 16.83 27.55 1.91
CA GLN A 445 16.34 26.43 2.74
C GLN A 445 17.21 26.22 3.98
N THR A 446 16.58 25.78 5.07
CA THR A 446 17.26 25.34 6.28
C THR A 446 17.63 23.86 6.13
N LEU A 447 18.91 23.55 6.23
CA LEU A 447 19.42 22.19 6.12
C LEU A 447 19.99 21.72 7.45
N ILE A 448 19.42 20.64 7.98
CA ILE A 448 19.82 20.01 9.24
C ILE A 448 20.28 18.59 8.95
N GLY A 449 21.46 18.22 9.42
CA GLY A 449 22.00 16.87 9.29
C GLY A 449 22.36 16.28 10.65
N PHE A 450 22.59 14.97 10.66
CA PHE A 450 22.90 14.22 11.89
C PHE A 450 21.87 14.44 13.00
N LEU A 451 20.59 14.57 12.64
CA LEU A 451 19.53 14.76 13.63
C LEU A 451 19.38 13.49 14.48
N ARG A 452 19.63 13.61 15.78
CA ARG A 452 19.50 12.59 16.82
C ARG A 452 18.58 13.12 17.92
N GLU A 453 18.23 12.26 18.88
CA GLU A 453 17.41 12.64 20.04
C GLU A 453 18.06 13.73 20.92
N THR A 454 19.38 13.89 20.85
CA THR A 454 20.13 14.80 21.74
C THR A 454 20.90 15.92 21.03
N SER A 455 21.08 15.83 19.71
CA SER A 455 21.84 16.84 18.96
C SER A 455 21.53 16.83 17.46
N PHE A 456 21.88 17.92 16.79
CA PHE A 456 21.84 18.07 15.33
C PHE A 456 22.82 19.14 14.86
N ASN A 457 23.15 19.13 13.57
CA ASN A 457 24.00 20.13 12.93
C ASN A 457 23.19 20.95 11.93
N VAL A 458 23.19 22.27 12.07
CA VAL A 458 22.57 23.18 11.11
C VAL A 458 23.61 23.65 10.10
N TYR A 459 23.42 23.34 8.82
CA TYR A 459 24.35 23.68 7.73
C TYR A 459 23.93 24.95 6.95
N SER A 460 22.64 25.29 6.97
CA SER A 460 22.07 26.52 6.41
C SER A 460 20.78 26.90 7.14
N GLY A 461 20.39 28.18 7.07
CA GLY A 461 19.07 28.63 7.53
C GLY A 461 18.82 28.56 9.04
N HIS A 462 19.86 28.71 9.87
CA HIS A 462 19.78 28.62 11.34
C HIS A 462 18.77 29.57 11.98
N GLN A 463 18.44 30.69 11.34
CA GLN A 463 17.43 31.64 11.80
C GLN A 463 16.00 31.07 11.92
N ARG A 464 15.73 29.90 11.33
CA ARG A 464 14.46 29.17 11.51
C ARG A 464 14.45 28.24 12.73
N VAL A 465 15.59 28.04 13.38
CA VAL A 465 15.69 27.27 14.63
C VAL A 465 15.74 28.27 15.78
N LEU A 466 14.75 28.21 16.66
CA LEU A 466 14.68 29.08 17.83
C LEU A 466 15.87 28.82 18.76
N GLN A 467 16.43 29.88 19.34
CA GLN A 467 17.38 29.73 20.44
C GLN A 467 16.60 29.49 21.74
N PRO A 468 17.04 28.56 22.59
CA PRO A 468 16.52 28.48 23.96
C PRO A 468 16.71 29.84 24.64
N ASP A 469 15.70 30.30 25.37
CA ASP A 469 15.87 31.48 26.24
C ASP A 469 16.94 31.13 27.29
N PRO A 470 17.95 32.01 27.51
CA PRO A 470 19.11 31.72 28.36
C PRO A 470 18.81 31.54 29.85
#